data_AF-A0A5E5BCX4-F1
#
_entry.id   AF-A0A5E5BCX4-F1
#
_cell.length_a   1.000
_cell.length_b   1.000
_cell.length_c   1.000
_cell.angle_alpha   90.00
_cell.angle_beta   90.00
_cell.angle_gamma   90.00
#
_symmetry.space_group_name_H-M   'P 1'
#
loop_
_entity.id
_entity.type
_entity.pdbx_description
1 polymer ?
#
loop_
_entity_poly.entity_id
_entity_poly.type
_entity_poly.pdbx_seq_one_letter_code
_entity_poly.pdbx_strand_id
1 'polypeptide(L)'
;MPLHPRPTDLTIDQLRSLWLTNKDPGVRQALEELVFRREQVRRKEAVIRRVETLYVIINQAWREEVGGTLIALEWLKSALGDNREAKGELPQIPGAPDK
;
A
#
# COMPACT_ATOMS: atom_id res chain seq x y z
N MET A 1 19.19 7.60 10.71
CA MET A 1 18.13 8.22 9.89
C MET A 1 16.91 7.32 9.93
N PRO A 2 15.67 7.82 9.99
CA PRO A 2 14.50 6.94 10.01
C PRO A 2 14.39 6.22 8.67
N LEU A 3 14.25 4.89 8.70
CA LEU A 3 14.24 3.99 7.54
C LEU A 3 12.95 4.05 6.71
N HIS A 4 11.93 4.77 7.19
CA HIS A 4 10.69 5.01 6.46
C HIS A 4 10.40 6.51 6.48
N PRO A 5 10.57 7.24 5.36
CA PRO A 5 10.04 8.59 5.27
C PRO A 5 8.53 8.48 5.48
N ARG A 6 8.00 9.15 6.52
CA ARG A 6 6.55 9.25 6.72
C ARG A 6 5.94 9.76 5.40
N PRO A 7 4.86 9.16 4.91
CA PRO A 7 4.15 9.72 3.77
C PRO A 7 3.85 11.18 4.09
N THR A 8 4.39 12.10 3.29
CA THR A 8 4.20 13.53 3.53
C THR A 8 2.73 13.85 3.26
N ASP A 9 2.02 14.44 4.21
CA ASP A 9 0.58 14.72 4.10
C ASP A 9 0.22 15.82 3.08
N LEU A 10 1.18 16.28 2.28
CA LEU A 10 0.95 17.29 1.26
C LEU A 10 -0.08 16.79 0.25
N THR A 11 -1.18 17.53 0.06
CA THR A 11 -2.18 17.21 -0.94
C THR A 11 -1.65 17.48 -2.36
N ILE A 12 -2.31 16.93 -3.39
CA ILE A 12 -1.96 17.21 -4.78
C ILE A 12 -2.03 18.72 -5.07
N ASP A 13 -3.00 19.42 -4.50
CA ASP A 13 -3.15 20.86 -4.69
C ASP A 13 -2.04 21.68 -4.01
N GLN A 14 -1.56 21.21 -2.86
CA GLN A 14 -0.38 21.80 -2.19
C GLN A 14 0.90 21.57 -3.02
N LEU A 15 1.07 20.36 -3.59
CA LEU A 15 2.19 20.07 -4.49
C LEU A 15 2.13 20.90 -5.78
N ARG A 16 0.93 21.10 -6.35
CA ARG A 16 0.72 21.98 -7.50
C ARG A 16 1.08 23.43 -7.16
N SER A 17 0.69 23.90 -5.99
CA SER A 17 1.02 25.24 -5.50
C SER A 17 2.54 25.42 -5.34
N LEU A 18 3.22 24.42 -4.79
CA LEU A 18 4.69 24.42 -4.69
C LEU A 18 5.37 24.42 -6.06
N TRP A 19 4.85 23.66 -7.02
CA TRP A 19 5.40 23.62 -8.38
C TRP A 19 5.24 24.97 -9.11
N LEU A 20 4.09 25.63 -8.95
CA LEU A 20 3.82 26.94 -9.56
C LEU A 20 4.66 28.07 -8.93
N THR A 21 4.86 28.02 -7.61
CA THR A 21 5.60 29.06 -6.87
C THR A 21 7.11 28.92 -6.96
N ASN A 22 7.62 27.69 -7.11
CA ASN A 22 9.05 27.44 -7.18
C ASN A 22 9.57 27.56 -8.62
N LYS A 23 10.65 28.33 -8.82
CA LYS A 23 11.31 28.50 -10.13
C LYS A 23 12.52 27.60 -10.32
N ASP A 24 12.96 26.91 -9.26
CA ASP A 24 14.08 25.99 -9.34
C ASP A 24 13.69 24.74 -10.15
N PRO A 25 14.41 24.42 -11.24
CA PRO A 25 14.07 23.28 -12.09
C PRO A 25 14.31 21.93 -11.40
N GLY A 26 15.29 21.83 -10.50
CA GLY A 26 15.54 20.61 -9.73
C GLY A 26 14.41 20.32 -8.74
N VAL A 27 13.89 21.35 -8.07
CA VAL A 27 12.73 21.22 -7.18
C VAL A 27 11.47 20.84 -7.96
N ARG A 28 11.23 21.43 -9.13
CA ARG A 28 10.10 21.05 -9.99
C ARG A 28 10.17 19.60 -10.42
N GLN A 29 11.34 19.13 -10.87
CA GLN A 29 11.54 17.74 -11.25
C GLN A 29 11.30 16.78 -10.08
N ALA A 30 11.79 17.13 -8.88
CA ALA A 30 11.55 16.34 -7.68
C ALA A 30 10.06 16.27 -7.29
N LEU A 31 9.31 17.37 -7.45
CA LEU A 31 7.87 17.41 -7.20
C LEU A 31 7.09 16.57 -8.21
N GLU A 32 7.43 16.65 -9.49
CA GLU A 32 6.83 15.82 -10.54
C GLU A 32 7.05 14.33 -10.29
N GLU A 33 8.28 13.93 -9.97
CA GLU A 33 8.63 12.55 -9.63
C GLU A 33 7.88 12.08 -8.38
N LEU A 34 7.74 12.93 -7.36
CA LEU A 34 6.98 12.62 -6.16
C LEU A 34 5.49 12.40 -6.45
N VAL A 35 4.87 13.25 -7.30
CA VAL A 35 3.48 13.06 -7.74
C VAL A 35 3.34 11.75 -8.52
N PHE A 36 4.25 11.48 -9.44
CA PHE A 36 4.26 10.26 -10.24
C PHE A 36 4.37 9.00 -9.36
N ARG A 37 5.30 8.96 -8.40
CA ARG A 37 5.44 7.83 -7.47
C ARG A 37 4.21 7.62 -6.61
N ARG A 38 3.56 8.69 -6.12
CA ARG A 38 2.31 8.59 -5.36
C ARG A 38 1.19 7.98 -6.17
N GLU A 39 1.06 8.37 -7.43
CA GLU A 39 0.08 7.79 -8.34
C GLU A 39 0.37 6.30 -8.59
N GLN A 40 1.63 5.92 -8.76
CA GLN A 40 2.01 4.51 -8.86
C GLN A 40 1.64 3.71 -7.61
N VAL A 41 1.88 4.26 -6.42
CA VAL A 41 1.52 3.63 -5.14
C VAL A 41 0.01 3.43 -5.04
N ARG A 42 -0.79 4.46 -5.37
CA ARG A 42 -2.27 4.37 -5.39
C ARG A 42 -2.78 3.29 -6.33
N ARG A 43 -2.21 3.18 -7.53
CA ARG A 43 -2.58 2.12 -8.49
C ARG A 43 -2.25 0.73 -7.95
N LYS A 44 -1.07 0.58 -7.35
CA LYS A 44 -0.66 -0.69 -6.71
C LYS A 44 -1.56 -1.04 -5.52
N GLU A 45 -1.96 -0.05 -4.72
CA GLU A 45 -2.89 -0.22 -3.60
C GLU A 45 -4.22 -0.84 -4.00
N ALA A 46 -4.83 -0.35 -5.09
CA ALA A 46 -6.07 -0.90 -5.59
C ALA A 46 -5.94 -2.38 -5.96
N VAL A 47 -4.82 -2.75 -6.59
CA VAL A 47 -4.51 -4.14 -6.94
C VAL A 47 -4.28 -5.00 -5.70
N ILE A 48 -3.48 -4.52 -4.73
CA ILE A 48 -3.19 -5.25 -3.49
C ILE A 48 -4.48 -5.52 -2.71
N ARG A 49 -5.35 -4.52 -2.53
CA ARG A 49 -6.66 -4.70 -1.88
C ARG A 49 -7.53 -5.74 -2.58
N ARG A 50 -7.48 -5.77 -3.91
CA ARG A 50 -8.20 -6.78 -4.70
C ARG A 50 -7.64 -8.18 -4.44
N VAL A 51 -6.31 -8.32 -4.39
CA VAL A 51 -5.64 -9.60 -4.08
C VAL A 51 -5.95 -10.07 -2.66
N GLU A 52 -5.97 -9.17 -1.67
CA GLU A 52 -6.37 -9.47 -0.29
C GLU A 52 -7.81 -10.00 -0.22
N THR A 53 -8.72 -9.36 -0.95
CA THR A 53 -10.12 -9.80 -1.04
C THR A 53 -10.21 -11.21 -1.64
N LEU A 54 -9.48 -11.46 -2.72
CA LEU A 54 -9.43 -12.79 -3.35
C LEU A 54 -8.83 -13.84 -2.42
N TYR A 55 -7.77 -13.50 -1.68
CA TYR A 55 -7.20 -14.38 -0.66
C TYR A 55 -8.26 -14.83 0.36
N VAL A 56 -9.05 -13.89 0.90
CA VAL A 56 -10.10 -14.19 1.89
C VAL A 56 -11.15 -15.13 1.30
N ILE A 57 -11.65 -14.83 0.09
CA ILE A 57 -12.68 -15.63 -0.58
C ILE A 57 -12.18 -17.06 -0.85
N ILE A 58 -10.98 -17.19 -1.44
CA ILE A 58 -10.42 -18.50 -1.78
C ILE A 58 -10.10 -19.30 -0.52
N ASN A 59 -9.56 -18.65 0.52
CA ASN A 59 -9.26 -19.31 1.78
C ASN A 59 -10.53 -19.84 2.46
N GLN A 60 -11.60 -19.05 2.47
CA GLN A 60 -12.87 -19.49 3.05
C GLN A 60 -13.46 -20.68 2.28
N ALA A 61 -13.57 -20.56 0.95
CA ALA A 61 -14.09 -21.63 0.10
C ALA A 61 -13.26 -22.92 0.22
N TRP A 62 -11.93 -22.81 0.22
CA TRP A 62 -11.04 -23.96 0.39
C TRP A 62 -11.22 -24.64 1.74
N ARG A 63 -11.36 -23.85 2.81
CA ARG A 63 -11.51 -24.37 4.17
C ARG A 63 -12.84 -25.08 4.37
N GLU A 64 -13.90 -24.58 3.72
CA GLU A 64 -15.23 -25.20 3.70
C GLU A 64 -15.24 -26.53 2.92
N GLU A 65 -14.61 -26.57 1.74
CA GLU A 65 -14.65 -27.75 0.85
C GLU A 65 -13.63 -28.85 1.23
N VAL A 66 -12.40 -28.47 1.58
CA VAL A 66 -11.29 -29.41 1.76
C VAL A 66 -10.90 -29.60 3.23
N GLY A 67 -11.14 -28.61 4.09
CA GLY A 67 -10.86 -28.72 5.52
C GLY A 67 -9.38 -28.77 5.90
N GLY A 68 -8.51 -28.06 5.17
CA GLY A 68 -7.07 -28.02 5.45
C GLY A 68 -6.38 -26.72 5.01
N THR A 69 -5.11 -26.55 5.39
CA THR A 69 -4.31 -25.37 5.03
C THR A 69 -3.75 -25.50 3.62
N LEU A 70 -4.09 -24.56 2.74
CA LEU A 70 -3.47 -24.46 1.42
C LEU A 70 -2.17 -23.67 1.54
N ILE A 71 -1.02 -24.33 1.37
CA ILE A 71 0.32 -23.73 1.54
C ILE A 71 0.50 -22.49 0.64
N ALA A 72 -0.02 -22.52 -0.59
CA ALA A 72 0.02 -21.38 -1.50
C ALA A 72 -0.70 -20.14 -0.95
N LEU A 73 -1.78 -20.32 -0.18
CA LEU A 73 -2.48 -19.21 0.48
C LEU A 73 -1.66 -18.67 1.66
N GLU A 74 -0.97 -19.51 2.41
CA GLU A 74 -0.05 -19.04 3.47
C GLU A 74 1.13 -18.25 2.90
N TRP A 75 1.66 -18.66 1.75
CA TRP A 75 2.69 -17.90 1.04
C TRP A 75 2.16 -16.55 0.55
N LEU A 76 0.93 -16.53 0.00
CA LEU A 76 0.28 -15.29 -0.40
C LEU A 76 0.05 -14.35 0.79
N LYS A 77 -0.37 -14.90 1.94
CA LYS A 77 -0.54 -14.15 3.18
C LYS A 77 0.77 -13.51 3.64
N SER A 78 1.87 -14.25 3.60
CA SER A 78 3.21 -13.72 3.93
C SER A 78 3.59 -12.58 3.00
N ALA A 79 3.45 -12.77 1.68
CA ALA A 79 3.78 -11.74 0.69
C ALA A 79 2.93 -10.47 0.82
N LEU A 80 1.65 -10.62 1.20
CA LEU A 80 0.78 -9.48 1.54
C LEU A 80 1.23 -8.77 2.83
N GLY A 81 1.68 -9.53 3.83
CA GLY A 81 2.28 -9.01 5.05
C GLY A 81 3.53 -8.16 4.79
N ASP A 82 4.48 -8.71 4.02
CA ASP A 82 5.71 -8.00 3.62
C ASP A 82 5.39 -6.68 2.89
N ASN A 83 4.32 -6.67 2.08
CA ASN A 83 3.88 -5.47 1.38
C ASN A 83 3.34 -4.38 2.32
N ARG A 84 2.62 -4.77 3.37
CA ARG A 84 2.11 -3.84 4.41
C ARG A 84 3.25 -3.27 5.26
N GLU A 85 4.20 -4.12 5.66
CA GLU A 85 5.39 -3.68 6.38
C GLU A 85 6.24 -2.70 5.55
N ALA A 86 6.43 -2.98 4.26
CA ALA A 86 7.14 -2.07 3.35
C ALA A 86 6.46 -0.70 3.22
N LYS A 87 5.15 -0.61 3.48
CA LYS A 87 4.39 0.64 3.54
C LYS A 87 4.41 1.33 4.90
N GLY A 88 4.91 0.66 5.94
CA GLY A 88 4.83 1.14 7.32
C GLY A 88 3.45 1.01 7.94
N GLU A 89 2.57 0.19 7.36
CA GLU A 89 1.28 -0.18 7.98
C GLU A 89 1.57 -1.23 9.06
N LEU A 90 1.13 -0.99 10.30
CA LEU A 90 1.21 -1.98 11.37
C LEU A 90 0.38 -3.21 10.98
N PRO A 91 0.80 -4.43 11.37
CA PRO A 91 0.03 -5.64 11.06
C PRO A 91 -1.37 -5.51 11.66
N GLN A 92 -2.38 -5.31 10.80
CA GLN A 92 -3.77 -5.43 11.23
C GLN A 92 -4.02 -6.90 11.53
N ILE A 93 -4.11 -7.20 12.83
CA ILE A 93 -4.57 -8.49 13.33
C ILE A 93 -6.02 -8.63 12.86
N PRO A 94 -6.36 -9.69 12.09
CA PRO A 94 -7.75 -9.93 11.71
C PRO A 94 -8.61 -10.04 12.97
N GLY A 95 -9.55 -9.10 13.18
CA GLY A 95 -10.45 -9.06 14.34
C GLY A 95 -10.15 -8.00 15.40
N ALA A 96 -9.19 -7.09 15.21
CA ALA A 96 -9.05 -5.93 16.11
C ALA A 96 -10.22 -4.94 15.91
N PRO A 97 -10.92 -4.52 16.99
CA PRO A 97 -12.00 -3.55 16.88
C PRO A 97 -11.45 -2.19 16.43
N ASP A 98 -12.14 -1.56 15.48
CA ASP A 98 -11.91 -0.16 15.13
C ASP A 98 -12.14 0.72 16.37
N LYS A 99 -11.16 1.58 16.69
CA LYS A 99 -11.32 2.66 17.65
C LYS A 99 -11.91 3.89 16.98
#